data_AF-A0A920AW93-F1
#
_entry.id   AF-A0A920AW93-F1
#
_cell.length_a   1.000
_cell.length_b   1.000
_cell.length_c   1.000
_cell.angle_alpha   90.00
_cell.angle_beta   90.00
_cell.angle_gamma   90.00
#
_symmetry.space_group_name_H-M   'P 1'
#
loop_
_entity.id
_entity.type
_entity.pdbx_description
1 polymer ?
#
loop_
_entity_poly.entity_id
_entity_poly.type
_entity_poly.pdbx_seq_one_letter_code
_entity_poly.pdbx_strand_id
1 'polypeptide(L)' 'MGAVGGFSNSDVLGSAKGWAGSFKYNDSAKNALENFFSRKDTLSIGICNGCQLFMELDLIYPRHENHGK' A
#
# COMPACT_ATOMS: atom_id res chain seq x y z
N MET A 1 -0.21 -0.01 11.30
CA MET A 1 -1.26 -0.17 10.27
C MET A 1 -1.24 -1.60 9.77
N GLY A 2 -2.39 -2.29 9.77
CA GLY A 2 -2.50 -3.64 9.21
C GLY A 2 -3.26 -3.59 7.89
N ALA A 3 -2.67 -4.12 6.83
CA ALA A 3 -3.35 -4.38 5.56
C ALA A 3 -3.60 -5.89 5.44
N VAL A 4 -4.87 -6.29 5.46
CA VAL A 4 -5.28 -7.69 5.46
C VAL A 4 -5.30 -8.27 4.03
N GLY A 5 -5.34 -9.60 3.94
CA GLY A 5 -5.50 -10.30 2.67
C GLY A 5 -6.93 -10.25 2.13
N GLY A 6 -7.11 -10.61 0.86
CA GLY A 6 -8.40 -10.64 0.19
C GLY A 6 -8.24 -10.42 -1.31
N PHE A 7 -9.32 -9.99 -1.96
CA PHE A 7 -9.35 -9.56 -3.36
C PHE A 7 -9.93 -8.15 -3.42
N SER A 8 -9.12 -7.14 -3.09
CA SER A 8 -9.60 -5.76 -3.07
C SER A 8 -10.00 -5.33 -4.49
N ASN A 9 -11.20 -4.74 -4.62
CA ASN A 9 -11.81 -4.44 -5.91
C ASN A 9 -11.87 -5.64 -6.87
N SER A 10 -11.99 -6.86 -6.32
CA SER A 10 -11.95 -8.13 -7.06
C SER A 10 -10.68 -8.30 -7.92
N ASP A 11 -9.62 -7.55 -7.62
CA ASP A 11 -8.35 -7.50 -8.37
C ASP A 11 -8.52 -7.21 -9.88
N VAL A 12 -9.66 -6.63 -10.30
CA VAL A 12 -10.06 -6.48 -11.72
C VAL A 12 -9.06 -5.64 -12.54
N LEU A 13 -8.38 -4.69 -11.89
CA LEU A 13 -7.40 -3.81 -12.53
C LEU A 13 -5.95 -4.24 -12.23
N GLY A 14 -5.75 -5.46 -11.73
CA GLY A 14 -4.52 -5.94 -11.11
C GLY A 14 -4.61 -5.89 -9.59
N SER A 15 -3.96 -6.87 -8.95
CA SER A 15 -4.12 -7.11 -7.53
C SER A 15 -3.71 -5.90 -6.68
N ALA A 16 -4.61 -5.47 -5.78
CA ALA A 16 -4.46 -4.28 -4.95
C ALA A 16 -4.31 -2.91 -5.67
N LYS A 17 -4.32 -2.84 -7.01
CA LYS A 17 -4.15 -1.58 -7.75
C LYS A 17 -5.30 -0.59 -7.51
N GLY A 18 -6.54 -1.07 -7.48
CA GLY A 18 -7.70 -0.23 -7.14
C GLY A 18 -7.62 0.33 -5.71
N TRP A 19 -7.13 -0.50 -4.78
CA TRP A 19 -6.93 -0.10 -3.40
C TRP A 19 -5.80 0.93 -3.26
N ALA A 20 -4.67 0.72 -3.92
CA ALA A 20 -3.57 1.69 -3.97
C ALA A 20 -4.01 3.01 -4.63
N GLY A 21 -4.80 2.94 -5.70
CA GLY A 21 -5.38 4.12 -6.36
C GLY A 21 -6.23 4.97 -5.41
N SER A 22 -7.01 4.33 -4.53
CA SER A 22 -7.82 5.03 -3.53
C SER A 22 -6.98 5.86 -2.55
N PHE A 23 -5.77 5.41 -2.22
CA PHE A 23 -4.83 6.20 -1.42
C PHE A 23 -4.09 7.26 -2.27
N LYS A 24 -3.66 6.92 -3.48
CA LYS A 24 -2.84 7.82 -4.32
C LYS A 24 -3.62 9.04 -4.85
N TYR A 25 -4.91 8.87 -5.15
CA TYR A 25 -5.73 9.89 -5.82
C TYR A 25 -6.73 10.60 -4.89
N ASN A 26 -6.70 10.30 -3.60
CA ASN A 26 -7.47 11.04 -2.59
C ASN A 26 -6.50 11.73 -1.65
N ASP A 27 -6.46 13.07 -1.68
CA ASP A 27 -5.48 13.85 -0.90
C ASP A 27 -5.58 13.60 0.60
N SER A 28 -6.79 13.42 1.14
CA SER A 28 -6.98 13.14 2.56
C SER A 28 -6.41 11.76 2.94
N ALA A 29 -6.71 10.75 2.14
CA ALA A 29 -6.20 9.38 2.35
C ALA A 29 -4.67 9.32 2.18
N LYS A 30 -4.14 9.99 1.16
CA LYS A 30 -2.70 10.12 0.92
C LYS A 30 -2.00 10.75 2.11
N ASN A 31 -2.46 11.91 2.56
CA ASN A 31 -1.88 12.62 3.70
C ASN A 31 -1.96 11.80 4.97
N ALA A 32 -3.07 11.10 5.23
CA ALA A 32 -3.19 10.22 6.39
C ALA A 32 -2.16 9.09 6.36
N LEU A 33 -1.93 8.50 5.18
CA LEU A 33 -0.95 7.44 4.98
C LEU A 33 0.49 7.96 5.15
N GLU A 34 0.85 9.08 4.51
CA GLU A 34 2.17 9.69 4.62
C GLU A 34 2.48 10.11 6.07
N ASN A 35 1.51 10.71 6.77
CA ASN A 35 1.63 11.05 8.19
C ASN A 35 1.80 9.81 9.08
N PHE A 36 1.19 8.69 8.73
CA PHE A 36 1.43 7.44 9.47
C PHE A 36 2.87 6.98 9.29
N PHE A 37 3.36 6.89 8.05
CA PHE A 37 4.70 6.37 7.73
C PHE A 37 5.86 7.34 8.02
N SER A 38 5.60 8.63 8.26
CA SER A 38 6.63 9.60 8.63
C SER A 38 7.11 9.48 10.09
N ARG A 39 6.33 8.80 10.96
CA ARG A 39 6.72 8.62 12.37
C ARG A 39 7.73 7.48 12.50
N LYS A 40 8.79 7.70 13.28
CA LYS A 40 9.92 6.77 13.41
C LYS A 40 9.59 5.50 14.20
N ASP A 41 8.49 5.50 14.93
CA ASP A 41 8.04 4.46 15.86
C ASP A 41 6.83 3.69 15.34
N THR A 42 6.61 3.68 14.02
CA THR A 42 5.51 2.91 13.43
C THR A 42 5.90 1.50 13.05
N LEU A 43 4.97 0.57 13.31
CA LEU A 43 4.96 -0.76 12.74
C LEU A 43 3.78 -0.91 11.76
N SER A 44 4.06 -1.48 10.59
CA SER A 44 3.05 -1.90 9.63
C SER A 44 3.24 -3.36 9.24
N ILE A 45 2.15 -4.02 8.85
CA ILE A 45 2.14 -5.39 8.36
C ILE A 45 1.15 -5.50 7.20
N GLY A 46 1.59 -6.13 6.12
CA GLY A 46 0.77 -6.42 4.94
C GLY A 46 0.75 -7.92 4.70
N ILE A 47 -0.44 -8.52 4.63
CA ILE A 47 -0.63 -9.96 4.46
C ILE A 47 -1.33 -10.23 3.13
N CYS A 48 -0.74 -11.06 2.26
CA CYS A 48 -1.29 -11.41 0.94
C CYS A 48 -1.60 -10.14 0.11
N ASN A 49 -2.86 -9.81 -0.17
CA ASN A 49 -3.28 -8.58 -0.87
C ASN A 49 -2.85 -7.29 -0.17
N GLY A 50 -2.69 -7.32 1.16
CA GLY A 50 -2.09 -6.21 1.90
C GLY A 50 -0.59 -6.03 1.64
N CYS A 51 0.15 -7.10 1.32
CA CYS A 51 1.54 -7.00 0.87
C CYS A 51 1.60 -6.38 -0.53
N GLN A 52 0.71 -6.81 -1.43
CA GLN A 52 0.58 -6.26 -2.78
C GLN A 52 0.24 -4.76 -2.73
N LEU A 53 -0.66 -4.34 -1.83
CA LEU A 53 -0.95 -2.93 -1.60
C LEU A 53 0.32 -2.15 -1.25
N PHE A 54 1.16 -2.65 -0.34
CA PHE A 54 2.38 -1.95 0.05
C PHE A 54 3.41 -1.88 -1.07
N MET A 55 3.47 -2.90 -1.94
CA MET A 55 4.30 -2.86 -3.15
C MET A 55 3.79 -1.81 -4.14
N GLU A 56 2.48 -1.74 -4.38
CA GLU A 56 1.88 -0.74 -5.26
C GLU A 56 2.04 0.70 -4.73
N LEU A 57 2.13 0.87 -3.41
CA LEU A 57 2.40 2.15 -2.75
C LEU A 57 3.90 2.46 -2.61
N ASP A 58 4.79 1.62 -3.14
CA ASP A 58 6.25 1.78 -3.06
C ASP A 58 6.79 1.87 -1.61
N LEU A 59 6.08 1.25 -0.66
CA LEU A 59 6.44 1.22 0.76
C LEU A 59 7.40 0.07 1.09
N ILE A 60 7.47 -0.95 0.23
CA ILE A 60 8.37 -2.08 0.39
C ILE A 60 9.72 -1.76 -0.24
N TYR A 61 10.74 -1.64 0.61
CA TYR A 61 12.14 -1.35 0.26
C TYR A 61 12.27 -0.27 -0.83
N PRO A 62 12.00 1.02 -0.52
CA PRO A 62 11.92 2.10 -1.51
C PRO A 62 13.19 2.38 -2.31
N ARG A 63 14.32 1.77 -1.92
CA ARG A 63 15.63 1.90 -2.56
C ARG A 63 15.97 0.70 -3.45
N HIS A 64 15.04 -0.23 -3.65
CA HIS A 64 15.27 -1.36 -4.55
C HIS A 64 15.23 -0.90 -6.01
N GLU A 65 16.15 -1.40 -6.84
CA GLU A 65 16.14 -1.04 -8.26
C GLU A 65 14.97 -1.70 -9.01
N ASN A 66 14.62 -2.94 -8.65
CA ASN A 66 13.56 -3.73 -9.31
C ASN A 66 12.39 -4.00 -8.37
N HIS A 67 11.38 -3.13 -8.36
CA HIS A 67 10.18 -3.38 -7.57
C HIS A 67 9.37 -4.52 -8.17
N GLY A 68 8.85 -5.45 -7.33
CA GLY A 68 8.16 -6.67 -7.76
C GLY A 68 6.73 -6.48 -8.27
N LYS A 69 6.45 -5.34 -8.92
CA LYS A 69 5.13 -4.94 -9.46
C LYS A 69 5.05 -5.12 -10.98
#